data_AF-A0A382LJV5-F1
#
_entry.id   AF-A0A382LJV5-F1
#
_cell.length_a   1.000
_cell.length_b   1.000
_cell.length_c   1.000
_cell.angle_alpha   90.00
_cell.angle_beta   90.00
_cell.angle_gamma   90.00
#
_symmetry.space_group_name_H-M   'P 1'
#
loop_
_entity.id
_entity.type
_entity.pdbx_description
1 polymer ?
#
loop_
_entity_poly.entity_id
_entity_poly.type
_entity_poly.pdbx_seq_one_letter_code
_entity_poly.pdbx_strand_id
1 'polypeptide(L)' 'MVTKRMNLEDLEKMDSKKMFKVYDMWPDIAKESYEQEFSKPEFDDIDHIVFSGMGGSGTMGDVFSSILSKNDIHTSVV' A
#
# COMPACT_ATOMS: atom_id res chain seq x y z
N MET A 1 35.28 -10.99 -6.56
CA MET A 1 35.16 -9.80 -7.44
C MET A 1 34.04 -8.94 -6.88
N VAL A 2 34.31 -7.68 -6.55
CA VAL A 2 33.25 -6.74 -6.14
C VAL A 2 32.67 -6.17 -7.42
N THR A 3 31.41 -6.48 -7.71
CA THR A 3 30.66 -5.89 -8.81
C THR A 3 30.62 -4.37 -8.62
N LYS A 4 30.83 -3.60 -9.70
CA LYS A 4 30.73 -2.12 -9.69
C LYS A 4 29.45 -1.71 -8.95
N ARG A 5 29.55 -0.84 -7.94
CA ARG A 5 28.36 -0.26 -7.29
C ARG A 5 27.64 0.63 -8.30
N MET A 6 26.32 0.46 -8.40
CA MET A 6 25.45 1.30 -9.23
C MET A 6 25.52 2.74 -8.73
N ASN A 7 25.74 3.69 -9.63
CA ASN A 7 25.69 5.11 -9.33
C ASN A 7 24.32 5.70 -9.72
N LEU A 8 24.08 6.98 -9.41
CA LEU A 8 22.80 7.63 -9.70
C LEU A 8 22.51 7.65 -11.21
N GLU A 9 23.51 7.91 -12.05
CA GLU A 9 23.33 7.92 -13.51
C GLU A 9 22.91 6.54 -14.05
N ASP A 10 23.51 5.47 -13.54
CA ASP A 10 23.18 4.09 -13.90
C ASP A 10 21.74 3.77 -13.45
N LEU A 11 21.33 4.21 -12.25
CA LEU A 11 19.97 4.04 -11.73
C LEU A 11 18.93 4.81 -12.55
N GLU A 12 19.19 6.08 -12.88
CA GLU A 12 18.26 6.91 -13.67
C GLU A 12 18.10 6.40 -15.11
N LYS A 13 19.12 5.71 -15.67
CA LYS A 13 19.01 5.02 -16.95
C LYS A 13 18.12 3.78 -16.88
N MET A 14 18.26 2.97 -15.82
CA MET A 14 17.49 1.73 -15.66
C MET A 14 16.05 2.01 -15.24
N ASP A 15 15.87 2.85 -14.24
CA ASP A 15 14.59 3.31 -13.72
C ASP A 15 14.21 4.65 -14.38
N SER A 16 13.96 4.58 -15.69
CA SER A 16 13.56 5.73 -16.50
C SER A 16 12.28 6.43 -16.00
N LYS A 17 11.44 5.71 -15.25
CA LYS A 17 10.21 6.23 -14.62
C LYS A 17 10.45 6.80 -13.22
N LYS A 18 11.67 6.71 -12.69
CA LYS A 18 12.09 7.28 -11.40
C LYS A 18 11.27 6.76 -10.22
N MET A 19 10.90 5.47 -10.23
CA MET A 19 10.31 4.78 -9.09
C MET A 19 11.11 4.97 -7.81
N PHE A 20 12.45 4.96 -7.87
CA PHE A 20 13.30 5.16 -6.69
C PHE A 20 12.98 6.45 -5.93
N LYS A 21 12.59 7.52 -6.63
CA LYS A 21 12.18 8.78 -6.00
C LYS A 21 10.88 8.65 -5.20
N VAL A 22 9.95 7.80 -5.67
CA VAL A 22 8.71 7.50 -4.94
C VAL A 22 9.04 6.77 -3.64
N TYR A 23 10.00 5.83 -3.68
CA TYR A 23 10.47 5.15 -2.47
C TYR A 23 11.18 6.11 -1.50
N ASP A 24 12.01 7.02 -2.01
CA ASP A 24 12.66 8.06 -1.19
C ASP A 24 11.63 8.97 -0.51
N MET A 25 10.54 9.31 -1.21
CA MET A 25 9.44 10.14 -0.70
C MET A 25 8.38 9.36 0.09
N TRP A 26 8.50 8.04 0.23
CA TRP A 26 7.48 7.22 0.90
C TRP A 26 7.13 7.75 2.30
N PRO A 27 8.10 8.11 3.17
CA PRO A 27 7.76 8.63 4.51
C PRO A 27 6.85 9.87 4.47
N ASP A 28 7.07 10.76 3.50
CA ASP A 28 6.26 11.97 3.34
C ASP A 28 4.86 11.61 2.84
N ILE A 29 4.75 10.75 1.82
CA ILE A 29 3.46 10.26 1.30
C ILE A 29 2.64 9.56 2.41
N ALA A 30 3.30 8.74 3.23
CA ALA A 30 2.66 8.04 4.34
C ALA A 30 2.16 9.02 5.41
N LYS A 31 2.96 10.04 5.74
CA LYS A 31 2.57 11.09 6.69
C LYS A 31 1.38 11.89 6.19
N GLU A 32 1.44 12.36 4.94
CA GLU A 32 0.34 13.10 4.30
C GLU A 32 -0.95 12.27 4.28
N SER A 33 -0.87 10.98 3.92
CA SER A 33 -2.03 10.08 3.89
C SER A 33 -2.61 9.81 5.28
N TYR A 34 -1.77 9.78 6.31
CA TYR A 34 -2.20 9.56 7.69
C TYR A 34 -2.85 10.82 8.31
N GLU A 35 -2.29 12.00 8.01
CA GLU A 35 -2.78 13.30 8.47
C GLU A 35 -3.99 13.78 7.67
N GLN A 36 -4.25 13.17 6.51
CA GLN A 36 -5.40 13.52 5.67
C GLN A 36 -6.71 13.26 6.44
N GLU A 37 -7.51 14.33 6.57
CA GLU A 37 -8.86 14.22 7.12
C GLU A 37 -9.83 13.76 6.03
N PHE A 38 -10.67 12.79 6.38
CA PHE A 38 -11.75 12.30 5.52
C PHE A 38 -13.06 12.37 6.29
N SER A 39 -14.17 12.65 5.60
CA SER A 39 -15.49 12.48 6.18
C SER A 39 -15.68 11.01 6.52
N LYS A 40 -15.73 10.69 7.82
CA LYS A 40 -16.02 9.34 8.29
C LYS A 40 -17.52 9.10 8.17
N PRO A 41 -17.97 8.15 7.33
CA PRO A 41 -19.37 7.76 7.34
C PRO A 41 -19.66 7.08 8.68
N GLU A 42 -20.86 7.31 9.21
CA GLU A 42 -21.37 6.52 10.33
C GLU A 42 -21.84 5.18 9.77
N PHE A 43 -21.27 4.09 10.30
CA PHE A 43 -21.62 2.72 9.95
C PHE A 43 -21.94 1.98 11.24
N ASP A 44 -23.13 1.38 11.29
CA ASP A 44 -23.55 0.49 12.36
C ASP A 44 -23.91 -0.89 11.75
N ASP A 45 -23.88 -1.93 12.59
CA ASP A 45 -24.30 -3.30 12.23
C ASP A 45 -23.61 -3.89 10.97
N ILE A 46 -22.27 -3.77 10.89
CA ILE A 46 -21.47 -4.34 9.79
C ILE A 46 -20.99 -5.75 10.14
N ASP A 47 -21.55 -6.75 9.45
CA ASP A 47 -21.15 -8.15 9.59
C ASP A 47 -20.20 -8.65 8.49
N HIS A 48 -20.07 -7.90 7.38
CA HIS A 48 -19.26 -8.32 6.21
C HIS A 48 -18.57 -7.15 5.51
N ILE A 49 -17.28 -7.30 5.23
CA ILE A 49 -16.46 -6.39 4.43
C ILE A 49 -15.92 -7.11 3.19
N VAL A 50 -16.12 -6.52 2.01
CA VAL A 50 -15.56 -7.02 0.74
C VAL A 50 -14.45 -6.09 0.26
N PHE A 51 -13.22 -6.61 0.19
CA PHE A 51 -12.08 -5.95 -0.44
C PHE A 51 -12.02 -6.35 -1.91
N SER A 52 -12.14 -5.39 -2.83
CA SER A 52 -12.00 -5.64 -4.26
C SER A 52 -10.74 -4.99 -4.82
N GLY A 53 -9.90 -5.75 -5.53
CA GLY A 53 -8.66 -5.23 -6.10
C GLY A 53 -7.84 -6.29 -6.83
N MET A 54 -6.99 -5.86 -7.76
CA MET A 54 -6.12 -6.75 -8.54
C MET A 54 -4.66 -6.35 -8.40
N GLY A 55 -3.75 -7.32 -8.45
CA GLY A 55 -2.32 -7.07 -8.29
C GLY A 55 -2.02 -6.49 -6.90
N GLY A 56 -1.23 -5.40 -6.85
CA GLY A 56 -0.80 -4.80 -5.58
C GLY A 56 -1.96 -4.35 -4.68
N SER A 57 -3.07 -3.85 -5.24
CA SER A 57 -4.24 -3.47 -4.45
C SER A 57 -5.00 -4.68 -3.92
N GLY A 58 -5.02 -5.80 -4.66
CA GLY A 58 -5.56 -7.08 -4.17
C GLY A 58 -4.77 -7.62 -2.99
N THR A 59 -3.43 -7.56 -3.06
CA THR A 59 -2.54 -7.96 -1.96
C THR A 59 -2.79 -7.16 -0.68
N MET A 60 -3.13 -5.86 -0.78
CA MET A 60 -3.53 -5.08 0.39
C MET A 60 -4.84 -5.60 1.02
N GLY A 61 -5.77 -6.10 0.21
CA GLY A 61 -6.99 -6.78 0.68
C GLY A 61 -6.68 -8.00 1.55
N ASP A 62 -5.71 -8.83 1.16
CA ASP A 62 -5.27 -9.98 1.96
C ASP A 62 -4.70 -9.55 3.32
N VAL A 63 -3.93 -8.46 3.35
CA VAL A 63 -3.37 -7.90 4.58
C VAL A 63 -4.48 -7.41 5.52
N PHE A 64 -5.43 -6.63 5.01
CA PHE A 64 -6.55 -6.13 5.83
C PHE A 64 -7.47 -7.25 6.31
N SER A 65 -7.76 -8.22 5.45
CA SER A 65 -8.51 -9.43 5.82
C SER A 65 -7.82 -10.18 6.97
N SER A 66 -6.49 -10.31 6.91
CA SER A 66 -5.70 -10.94 7.99
C SER A 66 -5.74 -10.15 9.30
N ILE A 67 -5.68 -8.81 9.23
CA ILE A 67 -5.80 -7.94 10.43
C ILE A 67 -7.17 -8.10 11.08
N LEU A 68 -8.23 -8.16 10.28
CA LEU A 68 -9.61 -8.23 10.76
C LEU A 68 -10.05 -9.64 11.18
N SER A 69 -9.30 -10.68 10.79
CA SER A 69 -9.61 -12.10 11.04
C SER A 69 -9.81 -12.51 12.50
N LYS A 70 -9.39 -11.66 13.46
CA LYS A 70 -9.59 -11.88 14.90
C LYS A 70 -10.88 -11.28 15.45
N ASN A 71 -11.66 -10.60 14.62
CA ASN A 71 -12.96 -10.05 14.98
C ASN A 71 -14.08 -10.91 14.39
N ASP A 72 -15.30 -10.73 14.87
CA ASP A 72 -16.50 -11.42 14.36
C ASP A 72 -17.07 -10.77 13.08
N ILE A 73 -16.17 -10.23 12.24
CA ILE A 73 -16.52 -9.56 10.97
C ILE A 73 -16.08 -10.48 9.85
N HIS A 74 -17.01 -10.89 9.00
CA HIS A 74 -16.68 -11.65 7.80
C HIS A 74 -15.89 -10.78 6.82
N THR A 75 -14.89 -11.34 6.16
CA THR A 75 -14.11 -10.66 5.11
C THR A 75 -14.06 -11.49 3.84
N SER A 76 -14.08 -10.83 2.68
CA SER A 76 -13.82 -11.46 1.38
C SER A 76 -12.86 -10.60 0.56
N VAL A 77 -12.00 -11.25 -0.23
CA VAL A 77 -11.07 -10.59 -1.16
C VAL A 77 -11.43 -11.06 -2.58
N VAL A 78 -11.73 -10.12 -3.49
CA VAL A 78 -12.23 -10.39 -4.86
C VAL A 78 -11.52 -9.61 -5.95
#